data_AF-A0A0G0V5C0-F1
#
_entry.id   AF-A0A0G0V5C0-F1
#
_cell.length_a   1.000
_cell.length_b   1.000
_cell.length_c   1.000
_cell.angle_alpha   90.00
_cell.angle_beta   90.00
_cell.angle_gamma   90.00
#
_symmetry.space_group_name_H-M   'P 1'
#
loop_
_entity.id
_entity.type
_entity.pdbx_description
1 polymer ?
#
loop_
_entity_poly.entity_id
_entity_poly.type
_entity_poly.pdbx_seq_one_letter_code
_entity_poly.pdbx_strand_id
1 'polypeptide(L)'
;MAAADISRRLPLNSSLLSESGNVYPLPLSANLKITDFNFYDLDNNQSNQNRLNNLISVSDYILIPSRRVFKNQTTSLFPDSASYYQKLFNGALGFQLIKTYQPLGLFLNPESAEETYSVFDQPTLRLFKKVSHEN
;
A
#
# COMPACT_ATOMS: atom_id res chain seq x y z
N MET A 1 14.40 7.36 6.21
CA MET A 1 15.11 6.38 5.36
C MET A 1 14.24 5.78 4.26
N ALA A 2 13.01 5.32 4.55
CA ALA A 2 12.14 4.71 3.52
C ALA A 2 11.71 5.69 2.40
N ALA A 3 11.16 6.86 2.74
CA ALA A 3 10.72 7.85 1.73
C ALA A 3 11.84 8.29 0.78
N ALA A 4 13.06 8.46 1.29
CA ALA A 4 14.23 8.77 0.49
C ALA A 4 14.65 7.60 -0.43
N ASP A 5 14.62 6.34 0.05
CA ASP A 5 14.91 5.19 -0.81
C ASP A 5 13.85 5.01 -1.90
N ILE A 6 12.56 5.15 -1.55
CA ILE A 6 11.45 5.10 -2.52
C ILE A 6 11.67 6.18 -3.59
N SER A 7 11.90 7.43 -3.18
CA SER A 7 12.09 8.55 -4.10
C SER A 7 13.30 8.38 -5.03
N ARG A 8 14.34 7.66 -4.59
CA ARG A 8 15.53 7.36 -5.40
C ARG A 8 15.34 6.13 -6.30
N ARG A 9 14.58 5.13 -5.83
CA ARG A 9 14.37 3.84 -6.50
C ARG A 9 13.39 3.94 -7.65
N LEU A 10 12.35 4.75 -7.48
CA LEU A 10 11.27 4.85 -8.46
C LEU A 10 11.70 5.76 -9.63
N PRO A 11 11.47 5.35 -10.89
CA PRO A 11 11.69 6.22 -12.03
C PRO A 11 10.89 7.53 -11.94
N LEU A 12 11.41 8.57 -12.58
CA LEU A 12 10.71 9.85 -12.69
C LEU A 12 9.35 9.66 -13.38
N ASN A 13 8.34 10.40 -12.93
CA ASN A 13 6.97 10.38 -13.45
C ASN A 13 6.21 9.06 -13.28
N SER A 14 6.75 8.08 -12.55
CA SER A 14 6.01 6.86 -12.21
C SER A 14 4.74 7.17 -11.41
N SER A 15 3.67 6.43 -11.71
CA SER A 15 2.41 6.48 -10.99
C SER A 15 2.46 5.58 -9.75
N LEU A 16 2.16 6.16 -8.59
CA LEU A 16 2.16 5.47 -7.30
C LEU A 16 0.76 5.57 -6.69
N LEU A 17 0.06 4.43 -6.61
CA LEU A 17 -1.16 4.31 -5.81
C LEU A 17 -0.75 4.08 -4.35
N SER A 18 -1.10 5.02 -3.47
CA SER A 18 -0.84 4.88 -2.04
C SER A 18 -2.15 4.65 -1.30
N GLU A 19 -2.16 3.69 -0.38
CA GLU A 19 -3.22 3.59 0.61
C GLU A 19 -3.19 4.84 1.50
N SER A 20 -4.38 5.36 1.79
CA SER A 20 -4.64 6.46 2.71
C SER A 20 -5.66 6.04 3.77
N GLY A 21 -5.97 6.94 4.71
CA GLY A 21 -6.93 6.67 5.79
C GLY A 21 -6.22 6.39 7.11
N ASN A 22 -5.94 7.44 7.88
CA ASN A 22 -5.27 7.39 9.18
C ASN A 22 -3.91 6.67 9.15
N VAL A 23 -3.15 6.90 8.08
CA VAL A 23 -1.78 6.41 7.91
C VAL A 23 -0.81 7.57 8.01
N TYR A 24 0.43 7.28 8.40
CA TYR A 24 1.49 8.29 8.45
C TYR A 24 1.78 8.85 7.04
N PRO A 25 1.70 10.17 6.81
CA PRO A 25 1.99 10.76 5.51
C PRO A 25 3.48 10.66 5.20
N LEU A 26 3.83 10.07 4.06
CA LEU A 26 5.22 9.89 3.67
C LEU A 26 5.70 11.07 2.81
N PRO A 27 6.79 11.76 3.18
CA PRO A 27 7.33 12.87 2.41
C PRO A 27 8.09 12.34 1.18
N LEU A 28 7.34 11.87 0.19
CA LEU A 28 7.86 11.38 -1.09
C LEU A 28 8.18 12.55 -2.04
N SER A 29 9.09 12.32 -2.99
CA SER A 29 9.50 13.34 -3.96
C SER A 29 8.34 13.86 -4.80
N ALA A 30 8.36 15.17 -5.10
CA ALA A 30 7.41 15.84 -5.99
C ALA A 30 7.42 15.29 -7.44
N ASN A 31 8.42 14.50 -7.83
CA ASN A 31 8.53 13.92 -9.16
C ASN A 31 7.72 12.62 -9.34
N LEU A 32 7.05 12.15 -8.30
CA LEU A 32 6.15 10.99 -8.34
C LEU A 32 4.70 11.44 -8.51
N LYS A 33 3.94 10.74 -9.36
CA LYS A 33 2.50 10.96 -9.49
C LYS A 33 1.78 10.11 -8.45
N ILE A 34 1.66 10.66 -7.25
CA ILE A 34 1.05 9.96 -6.12
C ILE A 34 -0.46 10.14 -6.18
N THR A 35 -1.20 9.03 -6.16
CA THR A 35 -2.65 9.04 -5.99
C THR A 35 -3.01 8.31 -4.72
N ASP A 36 -3.60 9.05 -3.78
CA ASP A 36 -4.11 8.47 -2.54
C ASP A 36 -5.50 7.86 -2.75
N PHE A 37 -5.70 6.68 -2.17
CA PHE A 37 -6.98 5.99 -2.17
C PHE A 37 -7.42 5.65 -0.74
N ASN A 38 -8.64 6.05 -0.38
CA ASN A 38 -9.23 5.78 0.93
C ASN A 38 -10.06 4.50 0.86
N PHE A 39 -9.63 3.49 1.60
CA PHE A 39 -10.27 2.17 1.62
C PHE A 39 -11.47 2.08 2.59
N TYR A 40 -11.69 3.06 3.48
CA TYR A 40 -12.82 3.01 4.42
C TYR A 40 -14.19 2.98 3.74
N ASP A 41 -14.29 3.53 2.54
CA ASP A 41 -15.53 3.60 1.77
C ASP A 41 -15.53 2.64 0.57
N LEU A 42 -14.61 1.67 0.50
CA LEU A 42 -14.52 0.76 -0.64
C LEU A 42 -15.71 -0.19 -0.72
N ASP A 43 -16.01 -0.88 0.39
CA ASP A 43 -17.05 -1.90 0.47
C ASP A 43 -18.47 -1.33 0.37
N ASN A 44 -18.65 -0.03 0.65
CA ASN A 44 -19.96 0.62 0.67
C ASN A 44 -20.24 1.47 -0.57
N ASN A 45 -19.31 1.54 -1.54
CA ASN A 45 -19.42 2.45 -2.67
C ASN A 45 -18.90 1.85 -3.98
N GLN A 46 -19.83 1.49 -4.87
CA GLN A 46 -19.53 0.95 -6.20
C GLN A 46 -18.65 1.87 -7.05
N SER A 47 -18.81 3.20 -6.92
CA SER A 47 -17.96 4.16 -7.62
C SER A 47 -16.52 4.08 -7.15
N ASN A 48 -16.29 3.87 -5.84
CA ASN A 48 -14.95 3.66 -5.30
C ASN A 48 -14.33 2.34 -5.77
N GLN A 49 -15.13 1.28 -5.93
CA GLN A 49 -14.64 0.01 -6.50
C GLN A 49 -14.19 0.18 -7.95
N ASN A 50 -14.99 0.86 -8.77
CA ASN A 50 -14.65 1.16 -10.16
C ASN A 50 -13.41 2.07 -10.26
N ARG A 51 -13.33 3.07 -9.38
CA ARG A 51 -12.18 3.97 -9.26
C ARG A 51 -10.92 3.20 -8.86
N LEU A 52 -10.99 2.29 -7.88
CA LEU A 52 -9.86 1.46 -7.45
C LEU A 52 -9.34 0.61 -8.62
N ASN A 53 -10.25 -0.04 -9.36
CA ASN A 53 -9.88 -0.86 -10.52
C ASN A 53 -9.16 -0.03 -11.60
N ASN A 54 -9.63 1.19 -11.88
CA ASN A 54 -8.95 2.12 -12.79
C ASN A 54 -7.56 2.51 -12.25
N LEU A 55 -7.47 2.89 -10.97
CA LEU A 55 -6.20 3.28 -10.37
C LEU A 55 -5.17 2.15 -10.41
N ILE A 56 -5.57 0.90 -10.14
CA ILE A 56 -4.71 -0.28 -10.25
C ILE A 56 -4.20 -0.43 -11.70
N SER A 57 -5.06 -0.23 -12.71
CA SER A 57 -4.69 -0.40 -14.11
C SER A 57 -3.68 0.64 -14.60
N VAL A 58 -3.74 1.88 -14.10
CA VAL A 58 -2.83 2.97 -14.49
C VAL A 58 -1.62 3.17 -13.58
N SER A 59 -1.52 2.45 -12.46
CA SER A 59 -0.42 2.61 -11.48
C SER A 59 0.77 1.71 -11.78
N ASP A 60 1.98 2.26 -11.73
CA ASP A 60 3.22 1.48 -11.84
C ASP A 60 3.58 0.79 -10.52
N TYR A 61 3.20 1.41 -9.41
CA TYR A 61 3.53 0.97 -8.05
C TYR A 61 2.32 1.09 -7.13
N ILE A 62 2.27 0.20 -6.12
CA ILE A 62 1.33 0.29 -5.00
C ILE A 62 2.12 0.39 -3.70
N LEU A 63 1.75 1.34 -2.85
CA LEU A 63 2.34 1.54 -1.53
C LEU A 63 1.30 1.29 -0.43
N ILE A 64 1.62 0.34 0.45
CA ILE A 64 0.92 0.12 1.71
C ILE A 64 1.79 0.74 2.82
N PRO A 65 1.42 1.91 3.36
CA PRO A 65 2.29 2.68 4.23
C PRO A 65 2.34 2.16 5.67
N SER A 66 1.37 1.36 6.10
CA SER A 66 1.35 0.73 7.42
C SER A 66 0.38 -0.45 7.46
N ARG A 67 0.21 -1.08 8.63
CA ARG A 67 -0.81 -2.11 8.87
C ARG A 67 -2.22 -1.59 9.10
N ARG A 68 -2.43 -0.25 9.15
CA ARG A 68 -3.67 0.37 9.65
C ARG A 68 -4.92 -0.15 8.96
N VAL A 69 -4.95 -0.16 7.63
CA VAL A 69 -6.15 -0.52 6.90
C VAL A 69 -6.17 -2.02 6.66
N PHE A 70 -5.14 -2.57 6.02
CA PHE A 70 -5.18 -3.98 5.60
C PHE A 70 -5.36 -4.96 6.75
N LYS A 71 -4.80 -4.71 7.93
CA LYS A 71 -4.99 -5.62 9.07
C LYS A 71 -6.43 -5.60 9.59
N ASN A 72 -7.11 -4.45 9.47
CA ASN A 72 -8.45 -4.24 10.02
C ASN A 72 -9.56 -4.56 9.00
N GLN A 73 -9.25 -4.55 7.70
CA GLN A 73 -10.20 -4.77 6.61
C GLN A 73 -10.02 -6.13 5.89
N THR A 74 -9.36 -7.11 6.51
CA THR A 74 -9.30 -8.50 6.01
C THR A 74 -10.41 -9.41 6.54
N THR A 75 -11.43 -8.85 7.18
CA THR A 75 -12.56 -9.60 7.76
C THR A 75 -13.72 -9.70 6.77
N SER A 76 -14.70 -10.58 7.04
CA SER A 76 -15.91 -10.71 6.22
C SER A 76 -16.81 -9.47 6.22
N LEU A 77 -16.56 -8.48 7.10
CA LEU A 77 -17.25 -7.19 7.10
C LEU A 77 -16.78 -6.27 5.96
N PHE A 78 -15.61 -6.55 5.37
CA PHE A 78 -15.00 -5.77 4.29
C PHE A 78 -14.60 -6.69 3.13
N PRO A 79 -15.57 -7.36 2.46
CA PRO A 79 -15.29 -8.37 1.45
C PRO A 79 -14.49 -7.87 0.25
N ASP A 80 -14.74 -6.65 -0.24
CA ASP A 80 -14.03 -6.07 -1.39
C ASP A 80 -12.61 -5.67 -1.01
N SER A 81 -12.45 -5.08 0.18
CA SER A 81 -11.13 -4.73 0.71
C SER A 81 -10.29 -5.99 0.99
N ALA A 82 -10.88 -6.99 1.64
CA ALA A 82 -10.23 -8.29 1.88
C ALA A 82 -9.81 -8.97 0.58
N SER A 83 -10.69 -8.97 -0.44
CA SER A 83 -10.40 -9.49 -1.78
C SER A 83 -9.26 -8.73 -2.45
N TYR A 84 -9.24 -7.39 -2.36
CA TYR A 84 -8.15 -6.56 -2.87
C TYR A 84 -6.81 -6.95 -2.22
N TYR A 85 -6.72 -6.99 -0.89
CA TYR A 85 -5.46 -7.31 -0.20
C TYR A 85 -5.00 -8.74 -0.47
N GLN A 86 -5.92 -9.70 -0.51
CA GLN A 86 -5.59 -11.08 -0.87
C GLN A 86 -4.95 -11.14 -2.27
N LYS A 87 -5.57 -10.48 -3.27
CA LYS A 87 -5.06 -10.42 -4.65
C LYS A 87 -3.76 -9.63 -4.78
N LEU A 88 -3.57 -8.57 -3.99
CA LEU A 88 -2.32 -7.81 -3.99
C LEU A 88 -1.17 -8.65 -3.44
N PHE A 89 -1.38 -9.30 -2.30
CA PHE A 89 -0.32 -10.04 -1.59
C PHE A 89 0.03 -11.37 -2.25
N ASN A 90 -0.91 -12.02 -2.95
CA ASN A 90 -0.63 -13.22 -3.73
C ASN A 90 -0.19 -12.93 -5.17
N GLY A 91 -0.13 -11.66 -5.58
CA GLY A 91 0.29 -11.24 -6.91
C GLY A 91 -0.76 -11.31 -8.02
N ALA A 92 -2.00 -11.72 -7.72
CA ALA A 92 -3.09 -11.80 -8.71
C ALA A 92 -3.52 -10.44 -9.29
N LEU A 93 -3.14 -9.31 -8.66
CA LEU A 93 -3.31 -7.98 -9.26
C LEU A 93 -2.24 -7.64 -10.32
N GLY A 94 -1.28 -8.52 -10.60
CA GLY A 94 -0.14 -8.21 -11.48
C GLY A 94 0.89 -7.31 -10.80
N PHE A 95 1.05 -7.42 -9.49
CA PHE A 95 2.02 -6.68 -8.69
C PHE A 95 2.86 -7.62 -7.84
N GLN A 96 4.16 -7.34 -7.73
CA GLN A 96 5.06 -8.08 -6.85
C GLN A 96 5.62 -7.19 -5.74
N LEU A 97 5.77 -7.72 -4.54
CA LEU A 97 6.43 -7.04 -3.43
C LEU A 97 7.92 -6.90 -3.74
N ILE A 98 8.41 -5.66 -3.93
CA ILE A 98 9.82 -5.39 -4.24
C ILE A 98 10.61 -4.89 -3.04
N LYS A 99 9.93 -4.35 -2.02
CA LYS A 99 10.59 -3.84 -0.82
C LYS A 99 9.65 -3.78 0.36
N THR A 100 10.14 -4.26 1.50
CA THR A 100 9.58 -3.98 2.82
C THR A 100 10.53 -3.07 3.58
N TYR A 101 10.02 -1.96 4.12
CA TYR A 101 10.75 -1.10 5.03
C TYR A 101 10.19 -1.34 6.43
N GLN A 102 10.94 -2.06 7.24
CA GLN A 102 10.60 -2.34 8.62
C GLN A 102 11.56 -1.61 9.55
N PRO A 103 11.08 -1.13 10.72
CA PRO A 103 11.94 -0.68 11.81
C PRO A 103 13.00 -1.72 12.16
N LEU A 104 14.22 -1.27 12.49
CA LEU A 104 15.26 -2.16 12.99
C LEU A 104 14.94 -2.54 14.46
N GLY A 105 14.79 -3.83 14.74
CA GLY A 105 14.50 -4.35 16.08
C GLY A 105 15.06 -5.76 16.30
N LEU A 106 15.32 -6.10 17.56
CA LEU A 106 15.84 -7.40 18.02
C LEU A 106 14.84 -8.52 17.73
N PHE A 107 14.91 -9.20 16.57
CA PHE A 107 14.14 -10.41 16.19
C PHE A 107 12.60 -10.41 16.42
N LEU A 108 12.01 -9.30 16.86
CA LEU A 108 10.58 -9.14 17.12
C LEU A 108 9.90 -8.57 15.88
N ASN A 109 8.69 -9.06 15.60
CA ASN A 109 7.86 -8.49 14.54
C ASN A 109 7.33 -7.12 14.99
N PRO A 110 7.73 -5.99 14.37
CA PRO A 110 7.24 -4.66 14.77
C PRO A 110 5.72 -4.52 14.59
N GLU A 111 5.13 -5.28 13.69
CA GLU A 111 3.68 -5.30 13.50
C GLU A 111 2.94 -6.16 14.53
N SER A 112 3.62 -6.72 15.53
CA SER A 112 2.99 -7.31 16.71
C SER A 112 2.80 -6.30 17.86
N ALA A 113 3.43 -5.14 17.77
CA ALA A 113 3.32 -4.08 18.78
C ALA A 113 1.90 -3.45 18.82
N GLU A 114 1.70 -2.62 19.83
CA GLU A 114 0.52 -1.76 19.99
C GLU A 114 0.30 -0.92 18.72
N GLU A 115 -0.96 -0.57 18.44
CA GLU A 115 -1.35 0.02 17.15
C GLU A 115 -0.69 1.36 16.91
N THR A 116 -0.67 2.26 17.90
CA THR A 116 -0.05 3.58 17.76
C THR A 116 1.41 3.46 17.32
N TYR A 117 2.16 2.57 17.99
CA TYR A 117 3.55 2.29 17.63
C TYR A 117 3.68 1.69 16.23
N SER A 118 2.91 0.65 15.91
CA SER A 118 3.03 -0.11 14.65
C SER A 118 2.42 0.60 13.42
N VAL A 119 1.62 1.65 13.62
CA VAL A 119 0.98 2.42 12.55
C VAL A 119 1.62 3.80 12.35
N PHE A 120 1.99 4.50 13.43
CA PHE A 120 2.45 5.89 13.34
C PHE A 120 3.93 6.03 13.65
N ASP A 121 4.41 5.46 14.76
CA ASP A 121 5.79 5.69 15.20
C ASP A 121 6.81 4.89 14.39
N GLN A 122 6.49 3.63 14.12
CA GLN A 122 7.37 2.63 13.52
C GLN A 122 6.61 1.74 12.51
N PRO A 123 6.02 2.34 11.46
CA PRO A 123 5.25 1.58 10.48
C PRO A 123 6.13 0.67 9.62
N THR A 124 5.57 -0.47 9.25
CA THR A 124 6.12 -1.34 8.20
C THR A 124 5.50 -0.98 6.86
N LEU A 125 6.31 -0.42 5.96
CA LEU A 125 5.88 -0.05 4.61
C LEU A 125 6.13 -1.19 3.64
N ARG A 126 5.22 -1.40 2.69
CA ARG A 126 5.34 -2.39 1.61
C ARG A 126 5.19 -1.69 0.27
N LEU A 127 6.20 -1.82 -0.57
CA LEU A 127 6.21 -1.28 -1.92
C LEU A 127 6.09 -2.42 -2.92
N PHE A 128 5.04 -2.36 -3.73
CA PHE A 128 4.75 -3.30 -4.80
C PHE A 128 5.01 -2.64 -6.15
N LYS A 129 5.51 -3.43 -7.12
CA LYS A 129 5.76 -3.00 -8.49
C LYS A 129 4.89 -3.81 -9.44
N LYS A 130 4.28 -3.14 -10.42
CA LYS A 130 3.56 -3.80 -11.51
C LYS A 130 4.52 -4.69 -12.29
N VAL A 131 4.11 -5.94 -12.52
CA VAL A 131 4.81 -6.86 -13.41
C VAL A 131 4.04 -6.91 -14.72
N SER A 132 4.72 -6.63 -15.83
CA SER A 132 4.18 -6.90 -17.15
C SER A 132 3.97 -8.42 -17.24
N HIS A 133 2.77 -8.88 -17.55
CA HIS A 133 2.65 -10.20 -18.15
C HIS A 133 3.30 -10.08 -19.53
N GLU A 134 4.52 -10.57 -19.67
CA GLU A 134 4.98 -10.98 -21.00
C GLU A 134 4.11 -12.17 -21.40
N ASN A 135 3.14 -11.90 -22.27
CA ASN A 135 2.44 -12.86 -23.11
C ASN A 135 2.38 -12.27 -24.51
#